data_AF-A0A382XDK3-F1
#
_entry.id   AF-A0A382XDK3-F1
#
_cell.length_a   1.000
_cell.length_b   1.000
_cell.length_c   1.000
_cell.angle_alpha   90.00
_cell.angle_beta   90.00
_cell.angle_gamma   90.00
#
_symmetry.space_group_name_H-M   'P 1'
#
loop_
_entity.id
_entity.type
_entity.pdbx_description
1 polymer ?
#
loop_
_entity_poly.entity_id
_entity_poly.type
_entity_poly.pdbx_seq_one_letter_code
_entity_poly.pdbx_strand_id
1 'polypeptide(L)'
;RINGRTVEHPELTLATIDHGVPTVDRSLGIKDPLSKVQIEALEKNCEEYGITLYGMNDRRQGIVHVIGPEQGLTQPGMTIVCGDSHTSTHGAFGALAFGIGTSEVEHVLATQTLVMSKPKTMEVNIVGDTSYGISPKDIILGIIKQIGTSGGAGHVIEYTGKTIKDLSMENRMTICNMSVEGGARAGMIAPDETTYEYLKNRNYSPQNWEKALSNWSELYTEPEAMYDSTVSIVAENIKPYISWGTNPSQVIAINEEIPSPEDYLDESEKE
;
A
#
# COMPACT_ATOMS: atom_id res chain seq x y z
N ARG A 1 -26.33 5.75 -7.60
CA ARG A 1 -27.80 5.53 -7.75
C ARG A 1 -28.49 5.57 -6.37
N ILE A 2 -29.82 5.72 -6.32
CA ILE A 2 -30.68 6.30 -5.24
C ILE A 2 -30.76 7.83 -5.29
N ASN A 3 -29.63 8.52 -5.20
CA ASN A 3 -29.60 10.01 -5.19
C ASN A 3 -29.34 10.65 -6.57
N GLY A 4 -29.42 9.89 -7.66
CA GLY A 4 -29.18 10.40 -9.04
C GLY A 4 -27.75 10.85 -9.35
N ARG A 5 -26.77 10.53 -8.49
CA ARG A 5 -25.35 10.90 -8.67
C ARG A 5 -24.68 10.16 -9.83
N THR A 6 -23.76 10.86 -10.49
CA THR A 6 -22.84 10.36 -11.52
C THR A 6 -21.42 10.27 -10.96
N VAL A 7 -20.51 9.67 -11.72
CA VAL A 7 -19.06 9.72 -11.46
C VAL A 7 -18.53 11.00 -12.12
N GLU A 8 -17.91 11.88 -11.34
CA GLU A 8 -17.47 13.20 -11.81
C GLU A 8 -16.27 13.11 -12.76
N HIS A 9 -15.29 12.29 -12.38
CA HIS A 9 -14.03 12.11 -13.11
C HIS A 9 -13.72 10.62 -13.35
N PRO A 10 -14.45 9.95 -14.26
CA PRO A 10 -14.23 8.54 -14.57
C PRO A 10 -12.83 8.25 -15.12
N GLU A 11 -12.19 9.22 -15.77
CA GLU A 11 -10.82 9.14 -16.28
C GLU A 11 -9.75 9.07 -15.19
N LEU A 12 -10.08 9.49 -13.96
CA LEU A 12 -9.23 9.38 -12.78
C LEU A 12 -9.48 8.08 -11.99
N THR A 13 -10.36 7.21 -12.49
CA THR A 13 -10.77 5.97 -11.82
C THR A 13 -10.38 4.76 -12.67
N LEU A 14 -9.73 3.78 -12.02
CA LEU A 14 -9.47 2.47 -12.59
C LEU A 14 -10.14 1.41 -11.70
N ALA A 15 -10.77 0.42 -12.34
CA ALA A 15 -11.23 -0.79 -11.70
C ALA A 15 -10.46 -2.02 -12.20
N THR A 16 -10.32 -3.02 -11.34
CA THR A 16 -9.83 -4.36 -11.67
C THR A 16 -10.68 -5.40 -10.97
N ILE A 17 -10.67 -6.62 -11.49
CA ILE A 17 -11.26 -7.77 -10.80
C ILE A 17 -10.10 -8.59 -10.25
N ASP A 18 -9.89 -8.55 -8.94
CA ASP A 18 -8.86 -9.34 -8.25
C ASP A 18 -9.42 -10.13 -7.06
N HIS A 19 -10.54 -9.66 -6.48
CA HIS A 19 -11.32 -10.37 -5.48
C HIS A 19 -12.45 -11.18 -6.15
N GLY A 20 -12.60 -12.46 -5.78
CA GLY A 20 -13.64 -13.34 -6.34
C GLY A 20 -13.26 -14.06 -7.65
N VAL A 21 -12.00 -13.92 -8.09
CA VAL A 21 -11.47 -14.67 -9.24
C VAL A 21 -11.20 -16.13 -8.83
N PRO A 22 -11.70 -17.14 -9.56
CA PRO A 22 -11.38 -18.53 -9.29
C PRO A 22 -9.87 -18.80 -9.38
N THR A 23 -9.30 -19.42 -8.35
CA THR A 23 -7.88 -19.82 -8.30
C THR A 23 -7.58 -21.06 -9.13
N VAL A 24 -8.62 -21.80 -9.56
CA VAL A 24 -8.52 -23.03 -10.36
C VAL A 24 -9.37 -22.91 -11.61
N ASP A 25 -8.75 -23.21 -12.76
CA ASP A 25 -9.37 -23.35 -14.08
C ASP A 25 -10.41 -22.27 -14.44
N ARG A 26 -9.93 -21.08 -14.79
CA ARG A 26 -10.73 -19.93 -15.21
C ARG A 26 -11.63 -20.21 -16.43
N SER A 27 -11.33 -21.24 -17.22
CA SER A 27 -12.12 -21.59 -18.42
C SER A 27 -13.54 -22.06 -18.08
N LEU A 28 -13.75 -22.54 -16.84
CA LEU A 28 -15.04 -23.00 -16.35
C LEU A 28 -15.96 -21.86 -15.86
N GLY A 29 -15.49 -20.60 -15.96
CA GLY A 29 -16.20 -19.42 -15.45
C GLY A 29 -16.22 -19.34 -13.92
N ILE A 30 -17.05 -18.42 -13.40
CA ILE A 30 -17.18 -18.17 -11.96
C ILE A 30 -18.29 -19.06 -11.41
N LYS A 31 -17.92 -20.10 -10.65
CA LYS A 31 -18.88 -21.06 -10.06
C LYS A 31 -19.58 -20.51 -8.82
N ASP A 32 -18.89 -19.68 -8.03
CA ASP A 32 -19.47 -19.07 -6.85
C ASP A 32 -20.51 -18.00 -7.26
N PRO A 33 -21.80 -18.19 -6.91
CA PRO A 33 -22.85 -17.25 -7.31
C PRO A 33 -22.64 -15.84 -6.75
N LEU A 34 -22.05 -15.70 -5.56
CA LEU A 34 -21.82 -14.40 -4.95
C LEU A 34 -20.74 -13.62 -5.69
N SER A 35 -19.58 -14.25 -5.93
CA SER A 35 -18.50 -13.67 -6.73
C SER A 35 -18.98 -13.30 -8.14
N LYS A 36 -19.81 -14.15 -8.75
CA LYS A 36 -20.39 -13.88 -10.06
C LYS A 36 -21.24 -12.60 -10.07
N VAL A 37 -22.15 -12.46 -9.11
CA VAL A 37 -23.02 -11.27 -9.00
C VAL A 37 -22.20 -10.00 -8.75
N GLN A 38 -21.15 -10.08 -7.92
CA GLN A 38 -20.28 -8.93 -7.65
C GLN A 38 -19.51 -8.49 -8.90
N ILE A 39 -18.95 -9.45 -9.64
CA ILE A 39 -18.19 -9.20 -10.87
C ILE A 39 -19.10 -8.61 -11.96
N GLU A 40 -20.26 -9.22 -12.20
CA GLU A 40 -21.23 -8.71 -13.19
C GLU A 40 -21.73 -7.30 -12.83
N ALA A 41 -21.92 -7.02 -11.53
CA ALA A 41 -22.28 -5.69 -11.06
C ALA A 41 -21.16 -4.67 -11.30
N LEU A 42 -19.90 -5.02 -11.04
CA LEU A 42 -18.75 -4.15 -11.31
C LEU A 42 -18.61 -3.86 -12.80
N GLU A 43 -18.65 -4.90 -13.65
CA GLU A 43 -18.58 -4.76 -15.11
C GLU A 43 -19.65 -3.82 -15.64
N LYS A 44 -20.91 -4.04 -15.24
CA LYS A 44 -22.03 -3.18 -15.63
C LYS A 44 -21.86 -1.74 -15.14
N ASN A 45 -21.41 -1.53 -13.90
CA ASN A 45 -21.22 -0.20 -13.36
C ASN A 45 -20.07 0.54 -14.08
N CYS A 46 -18.96 -0.14 -14.38
CA CYS A 46 -17.87 0.45 -15.12
C CYS A 46 -18.28 0.85 -16.53
N GLU A 47 -19.04 0.00 -17.24
CA GLU A 47 -19.61 0.33 -18.54
C GLU A 47 -20.57 1.53 -18.46
N GLU A 48 -21.49 1.52 -17.49
CA GLU A 48 -22.48 2.59 -17.32
C GLU A 48 -21.86 3.95 -17.04
N TYR A 49 -20.81 4.00 -16.23
CA TYR A 49 -20.18 5.24 -15.78
C TYR A 49 -18.89 5.59 -16.55
N GLY A 50 -18.51 4.80 -17.56
CA GLY A 50 -17.31 5.04 -18.37
C GLY A 50 -15.98 4.86 -17.61
N ILE A 51 -15.98 4.05 -16.54
CA ILE A 51 -14.77 3.75 -15.77
C ILE A 51 -13.96 2.68 -16.52
N THR A 52 -12.65 2.89 -16.63
CA THR A 52 -11.76 1.87 -17.21
C THR A 52 -11.73 0.64 -16.31
N LEU A 53 -11.98 -0.54 -16.88
CA LEU A 53 -11.96 -1.81 -16.17
C LEU A 53 -10.94 -2.78 -16.79
N TYR A 54 -10.00 -3.27 -15.99
CA TYR A 54 -9.21 -4.45 -16.33
C TYR A 54 -9.96 -5.70 -15.89
N GLY A 55 -10.87 -6.12 -16.77
CA GLY A 55 -11.75 -7.27 -16.53
C GLY A 55 -11.03 -8.61 -16.63
N MET A 56 -11.78 -9.70 -16.42
CA MET A 56 -11.25 -11.07 -16.35
C MET A 56 -10.44 -11.53 -17.58
N ASN A 57 -10.67 -10.95 -18.74
CA ASN A 57 -9.98 -11.33 -19.98
C ASN A 57 -8.91 -10.30 -20.41
N ASP A 58 -8.71 -9.23 -19.64
CA ASP A 58 -7.65 -8.26 -19.89
C ASP A 58 -6.32 -8.82 -19.41
N ARG A 59 -5.28 -8.74 -20.25
CA ARG A 59 -3.92 -9.19 -19.89
C ARG A 59 -3.32 -8.39 -18.73
N ARG A 60 -3.80 -7.18 -18.49
CA ARG A 60 -3.36 -6.28 -17.41
C ARG A 60 -4.10 -6.55 -16.09
N GLN A 61 -5.10 -7.42 -16.08
CA GLN A 61 -5.81 -7.79 -14.86
C GLN A 61 -4.86 -8.44 -13.85
N GLY A 62 -4.96 -8.02 -12.59
CA GLY A 62 -4.14 -8.46 -11.49
C GLY A 62 -4.55 -7.77 -10.19
N ILE A 63 -3.80 -8.04 -9.12
CA ILE A 63 -4.01 -7.45 -7.79
C ILE A 63 -3.92 -5.93 -7.90
N VAL A 64 -4.91 -5.21 -7.36
CA VAL A 64 -5.08 -3.76 -7.53
C VAL A 64 -3.81 -2.95 -7.22
N HIS A 65 -3.09 -3.30 -6.16
CA HIS A 65 -1.86 -2.61 -5.73
C HIS A 65 -0.61 -3.00 -6.52
N VAL A 66 -0.70 -4.02 -7.38
CA VAL A 66 0.36 -4.43 -8.31
C VAL A 66 0.16 -3.78 -9.67
N ILE A 67 -1.08 -3.82 -10.19
CA ILE A 67 -1.38 -3.31 -11.53
C ILE A 67 -1.21 -1.79 -11.63
N GLY A 68 -1.51 -1.03 -10.56
CA GLY A 68 -1.36 0.42 -10.56
C GLY A 68 0.09 0.84 -10.89
N PRO A 69 1.07 0.39 -10.10
CA PRO A 69 2.49 0.56 -10.38
C PRO A 69 2.93 0.01 -11.74
N GLU A 70 2.56 -1.23 -12.08
CA GLU A 70 2.98 -1.87 -13.34
C GLU A 70 2.55 -1.10 -14.58
N GLN A 71 1.38 -0.46 -14.53
CA GLN A 71 0.87 0.37 -15.61
C GLN A 71 1.40 1.81 -15.56
N GLY A 72 2.04 2.25 -14.46
CA GLY A 72 2.49 3.63 -14.27
C GLY A 72 1.39 4.58 -13.82
N LEU A 73 0.29 4.06 -13.26
CA LEU A 73 -0.81 4.85 -12.69
C LEU A 73 -0.50 5.37 -11.29
N THR A 74 0.48 4.76 -10.62
CA THR A 74 0.99 5.20 -9.33
C THR A 74 2.19 6.10 -9.56
N GLN A 75 2.03 7.40 -9.30
CA GLN A 75 3.08 8.39 -9.56
C GLN A 75 3.35 9.24 -8.31
N PRO A 76 4.58 9.74 -8.15
CA PRO A 76 4.92 10.62 -7.05
C PRO A 76 4.02 11.85 -6.96
N GLY A 77 3.68 12.24 -5.72
CA GLY A 77 2.86 13.40 -5.42
C GLY A 77 1.35 13.21 -5.63
N MET A 78 0.89 12.05 -6.08
CA MET A 78 -0.53 11.74 -6.17
C MET A 78 -1.15 11.51 -4.79
N THR A 79 -2.44 11.80 -4.67
CA THR A 79 -3.29 11.21 -3.62
C THR A 79 -4.06 10.05 -4.22
N ILE A 80 -3.91 8.85 -3.67
CA ILE A 80 -4.51 7.62 -4.21
C ILE A 80 -5.35 6.96 -3.12
N VAL A 81 -6.62 6.70 -3.45
CA VAL A 81 -7.54 6.04 -2.52
C VAL A 81 -8.22 4.88 -3.21
N CYS A 82 -8.42 3.78 -2.48
CA CYS A 82 -9.13 2.61 -2.96
C CYS A 82 -9.95 2.02 -1.82
N GLY A 83 -10.98 1.23 -2.15
CA GLY A 83 -11.78 0.47 -1.19
C GLY A 83 -11.04 -0.69 -0.52
N ASP A 84 -9.71 -0.63 -0.44
CA ASP A 84 -8.81 -1.67 0.06
C ASP A 84 -7.81 -1.06 1.07
N SER A 85 -7.57 -1.75 2.18
CA SER A 85 -6.66 -1.30 3.24
C SER A 85 -5.21 -1.11 2.78
N HIS A 86 -4.74 -1.97 1.89
CA HIS A 86 -3.35 -2.05 1.45
C HIS A 86 -3.02 -1.06 0.33
N THR A 87 -3.91 -0.10 0.06
CA THR A 87 -3.66 1.07 -0.79
C THR A 87 -2.39 1.82 -0.36
N SER A 88 -1.97 1.69 0.89
CA SER A 88 -0.68 2.18 1.37
C SER A 88 0.52 1.72 0.54
N THR A 89 0.47 0.59 -0.16
CA THR A 89 1.51 0.13 -1.10
C THR A 89 1.96 1.23 -2.06
N HIS A 90 1.02 2.04 -2.55
CA HIS A 90 1.31 3.08 -3.54
C HIS A 90 2.19 4.21 -2.98
N GLY A 91 2.29 4.35 -1.65
CA GLY A 91 3.17 5.32 -1.03
C GLY A 91 4.66 5.01 -1.18
N ALA A 92 5.03 3.81 -1.63
CA ALA A 92 6.39 3.48 -2.04
C ALA A 92 6.91 4.38 -3.18
N PHE A 93 6.01 5.06 -3.90
CA PHE A 93 6.30 5.99 -4.99
C PHE A 93 6.28 7.46 -4.53
N GLY A 94 6.18 7.75 -3.24
CA GLY A 94 6.00 9.11 -2.74
C GLY A 94 4.58 9.65 -2.97
N ALA A 95 3.59 8.77 -3.07
CA ALA A 95 2.17 9.14 -3.12
C ALA A 95 1.54 9.09 -1.72
N LEU A 96 0.61 10.00 -1.41
CA LEU A 96 -0.22 9.85 -0.23
C LEU A 96 -1.35 8.87 -0.54
N ALA A 97 -1.19 7.61 -0.11
CA ALA A 97 -2.09 6.55 -0.51
C ALA A 97 -2.67 5.77 0.68
N PHE A 98 -3.99 5.61 0.72
CA PHE A 98 -4.68 4.97 1.86
C PHE A 98 -6.05 4.39 1.50
N GLY A 99 -6.44 3.35 2.25
CA GLY A 99 -7.74 2.71 2.11
C GLY A 99 -8.90 3.57 2.64
N ILE A 100 -10.04 3.48 1.96
CA ILE A 100 -11.27 4.19 2.31
C ILE A 100 -12.48 3.26 2.33
N GLY A 101 -13.50 3.63 3.11
CA GLY A 101 -14.75 2.86 3.20
C GLY A 101 -15.68 3.08 2.02
N THR A 102 -16.72 2.25 1.88
CA THR A 102 -17.69 2.33 0.77
C THR A 102 -18.35 3.71 0.63
N SER A 103 -18.73 4.35 1.74
CA SER A 103 -19.34 5.69 1.71
C SER A 103 -18.35 6.76 1.24
N GLU A 104 -17.07 6.62 1.58
CA GLU A 104 -16.00 7.51 1.11
C GLU A 104 -15.71 7.29 -0.38
N VAL A 105 -15.77 6.04 -0.85
CA VAL A 105 -15.66 5.72 -2.29
C VAL A 105 -16.77 6.43 -3.07
N GLU A 106 -18.02 6.38 -2.58
CA GLU A 106 -19.13 7.12 -3.21
C GLU A 106 -18.83 8.62 -3.28
N HIS A 107 -18.29 9.23 -2.21
CA HIS A 107 -17.90 10.64 -2.21
C HIS A 107 -16.80 10.93 -3.23
N VAL A 108 -15.72 10.17 -3.26
CA VAL A 108 -14.62 10.36 -4.22
C VAL A 108 -15.13 10.25 -5.65
N LEU A 109 -15.94 9.24 -5.95
CA LEU A 109 -16.53 9.08 -7.28
C LEU A 109 -17.41 10.29 -7.65
N ALA A 110 -18.16 10.84 -6.69
CA ALA A 110 -19.06 11.97 -6.93
C ALA A 110 -18.40 13.35 -6.93
N THR A 111 -17.24 13.53 -6.27
CA THR A 111 -16.68 14.88 -6.00
C THR A 111 -15.17 14.99 -6.13
N GLN A 112 -14.43 13.89 -6.25
CA GLN A 112 -12.96 13.82 -6.16
C GLN A 112 -12.38 14.47 -4.88
N THR A 113 -13.18 14.50 -3.80
CA THR A 113 -12.76 15.09 -2.54
C THR A 113 -13.10 14.20 -1.35
N LEU A 114 -12.29 14.28 -0.31
CA LEU A 114 -12.51 13.63 0.97
C LEU A 114 -12.28 14.62 2.11
N VAL A 115 -13.16 14.57 3.11
CA VAL A 115 -12.97 15.30 4.36
C VAL A 115 -12.25 14.37 5.33
N MET A 116 -11.06 14.79 5.78
CA MET A 116 -10.28 14.02 6.74
C MET A 116 -9.54 14.93 7.71
N SER A 117 -9.30 14.44 8.92
CA SER A 117 -8.36 15.07 9.85
C SER A 117 -6.94 14.89 9.31
N LYS A 118 -6.12 15.93 9.41
CA LYS A 118 -4.70 15.85 9.05
C LYS A 118 -4.01 14.84 9.98
N PRO A 119 -3.43 13.75 9.46
CA PRO A 119 -2.68 12.80 10.27
C PRO A 119 -1.38 13.45 10.76
N LYS A 120 -0.86 12.95 11.88
CA LYS A 120 0.46 13.30 12.38
C LYS A 120 1.56 12.67 11.51
N THR A 121 2.78 13.16 11.58
CA THR A 121 3.92 12.60 10.85
C THR A 121 4.77 11.72 11.75
N MET A 122 5.10 10.52 11.28
CA MET A 122 6.02 9.61 11.97
C MET A 122 7.19 9.27 11.04
N GLU A 123 8.42 9.39 11.53
CA GLU A 123 9.59 8.85 10.84
C GLU A 123 9.90 7.44 11.36
N VAL A 124 10.12 6.49 10.45
CA VAL A 124 10.78 5.22 10.74
C VAL A 124 12.10 5.19 9.98
N ASN A 125 13.20 5.48 10.68
CA ASN A 125 14.54 5.59 10.12
C ASN A 125 15.32 4.29 10.33
N ILE A 126 15.71 3.64 9.23
CA ILE A 126 16.53 2.42 9.26
C ILE A 126 17.99 2.75 8.92
N VAL A 127 18.84 2.62 9.94
CA VAL A 127 20.25 2.97 9.91
C VAL A 127 21.10 1.73 9.66
N GLY A 128 22.11 1.85 8.79
CA GLY A 128 23.06 0.77 8.51
C GLY A 128 22.65 -0.11 7.32
N ASP A 129 23.22 -1.30 7.28
CA ASP A 129 23.02 -2.31 6.25
C ASP A 129 22.45 -3.59 6.85
N THR A 130 21.55 -4.24 6.11
CA THR A 130 21.00 -5.52 6.57
C THR A 130 22.02 -6.66 6.41
N SER A 131 21.91 -7.67 7.27
CA SER A 131 22.69 -8.90 7.13
C SER A 131 22.30 -9.68 5.87
N TYR A 132 23.19 -10.55 5.40
CA TYR A 132 22.89 -11.43 4.26
C TYR A 132 21.63 -12.27 4.51
N GLY A 133 20.75 -12.34 3.50
CA GLY A 133 19.52 -13.13 3.54
C GLY A 133 18.31 -12.40 4.13
N ILE A 134 18.47 -11.17 4.61
CA ILE A 134 17.35 -10.33 5.05
C ILE A 134 16.58 -9.81 3.84
N SER A 135 15.26 -10.04 3.86
CA SER A 135 14.32 -9.58 2.84
C SER A 135 13.58 -8.31 3.28
N PRO A 136 12.89 -7.60 2.37
CA PRO A 136 12.04 -6.48 2.74
C PRO A 136 10.91 -6.88 3.70
N LYS A 137 10.45 -8.14 3.61
CA LYS A 137 9.44 -8.67 4.52
C LYS A 137 9.97 -8.73 5.95
N ASP A 138 11.22 -9.13 6.14
CA ASP A 138 11.88 -9.13 7.44
C ASP A 138 12.04 -7.70 7.97
N ILE A 139 12.37 -6.75 7.11
CA ILE A 139 12.49 -5.34 7.50
C ILE A 139 11.16 -4.81 8.06
N ILE A 140 10.06 -4.97 7.32
CA ILE A 140 8.76 -4.46 7.76
C ILE A 140 8.19 -5.23 8.95
N LEU A 141 8.42 -6.54 9.05
CA LEU A 141 8.07 -7.31 10.25
C LEU A 141 8.89 -6.86 11.46
N GLY A 142 10.17 -6.53 11.29
CA GLY A 142 11.01 -5.94 12.34
C GLY A 142 10.51 -4.59 12.82
N ILE A 143 10.06 -3.73 11.89
CA ILE A 143 9.40 -2.46 12.22
C ILE A 143 8.13 -2.72 13.03
N ILE A 144 7.22 -3.56 12.53
CA ILE A 144 5.92 -3.84 13.19
C ILE A 144 6.13 -4.50 14.55
N LYS A 145 7.12 -5.39 14.70
CA LYS A 145 7.52 -5.95 16.00
C LYS A 145 7.92 -4.86 17.00
N GLN A 146 8.60 -3.82 16.55
CA GLN A 146 9.09 -2.74 17.40
C GLN A 146 8.01 -1.71 17.75
N ILE A 147 7.15 -1.35 16.80
CA ILE A 147 6.12 -0.31 17.02
C ILE A 147 4.76 -0.88 17.46
N GLY A 148 4.54 -2.18 17.26
CA GLY A 148 3.26 -2.86 17.52
C GLY A 148 2.20 -2.56 16.45
N THR A 149 1.04 -3.20 16.56
CA THR A 149 -0.08 -3.01 15.60
C THR A 149 -0.74 -1.64 15.67
N SER A 150 -0.51 -0.89 16.76
CA SER A 150 -1.06 0.45 16.98
C SER A 150 0.00 1.55 16.97
N GLY A 151 1.26 1.23 16.68
CA GLY A 151 2.37 2.19 16.75
C GLY A 151 2.21 3.38 15.83
N GLY A 152 1.69 3.17 14.63
CA GLY A 152 1.40 4.20 13.63
C GLY A 152 0.03 4.86 13.77
N ALA A 153 -0.77 4.51 14.76
CA ALA A 153 -2.16 5.00 14.87
C ALA A 153 -2.23 6.54 14.84
N GLY A 154 -3.04 7.08 13.92
CA GLY A 154 -3.19 8.51 13.71
C GLY A 154 -2.04 9.19 12.95
N HIS A 155 -1.07 8.42 12.45
CA HIS A 155 0.08 8.93 11.71
C HIS A 155 0.06 8.50 10.24
N VAL A 156 0.78 9.26 9.42
CA VAL A 156 1.40 8.78 8.18
C VAL A 156 2.86 8.54 8.48
N ILE A 157 3.35 7.35 8.13
CA ILE A 157 4.75 6.97 8.32
C ILE A 157 5.54 7.37 7.07
N GLU A 158 6.67 8.05 7.27
CA GLU A 158 7.72 8.13 6.27
C GLU A 158 8.83 7.14 6.63
N TYR A 159 9.16 6.24 5.72
CA TYR A 159 10.27 5.31 5.87
C TYR A 159 11.54 5.94 5.30
N THR A 160 12.55 6.12 6.13
CA THR A 160 13.79 6.83 5.79
C THR A 160 15.02 5.95 6.11
N GLY A 161 16.21 6.50 5.82
CA GLY A 161 17.47 5.84 6.11
C GLY A 161 18.05 5.07 4.92
N LYS A 162 19.32 4.66 5.07
CA LYS A 162 20.12 4.07 3.99
C LYS A 162 19.50 2.77 3.48
N THR A 163 19.10 1.88 4.39
CA THR A 163 18.51 0.58 4.03
C THR A 163 17.27 0.76 3.14
N ILE A 164 16.41 1.73 3.42
CA ILE A 164 15.20 2.01 2.61
C ILE A 164 15.57 2.54 1.22
N LYS A 165 16.54 3.46 1.14
CA LYS A 165 17.00 4.03 -0.15
C LYS A 165 17.57 2.97 -1.08
N ASP A 166 18.27 1.99 -0.53
CA ASP A 166 18.91 0.92 -1.31
C ASP A 166 17.94 -0.17 -1.82
N LEU A 167 16.66 -0.12 -1.42
CA LEU A 167 15.64 -1.06 -1.88
C LEU A 167 15.23 -0.79 -3.33
N SER A 168 14.98 -1.87 -4.09
CA SER A 168 14.23 -1.79 -5.36
C SER A 168 12.80 -1.30 -5.14
N MET A 169 12.10 -0.90 -6.20
CA MET A 169 10.71 -0.44 -6.07
C MET A 169 9.77 -1.49 -5.51
N GLU A 170 9.89 -2.74 -5.92
CA GLU A 170 9.06 -3.85 -5.42
C GLU A 170 9.31 -4.11 -3.94
N ASN A 171 10.57 -3.94 -3.51
CA ASN A 171 10.95 -4.04 -2.11
C ASN A 171 10.37 -2.88 -1.28
N ARG A 172 10.39 -1.64 -1.80
CA ARG A 172 9.73 -0.49 -1.19
C ARG A 172 8.21 -0.68 -1.09
N MET A 173 7.59 -1.24 -2.14
CA MET A 173 6.17 -1.60 -2.15
C MET A 173 5.83 -2.59 -1.03
N THR A 174 6.71 -3.55 -0.75
CA THR A 174 6.54 -4.49 0.38
C THR A 174 6.54 -3.77 1.73
N ILE A 175 7.40 -2.77 1.92
CA ILE A 175 7.43 -1.96 3.15
C ILE A 175 6.14 -1.16 3.32
N CYS A 176 5.76 -0.36 2.31
CA CYS A 176 4.57 0.49 2.37
C CYS A 176 3.26 -0.30 2.38
N ASN A 177 3.24 -1.51 1.80
CA ASN A 177 2.07 -2.40 1.86
C ASN A 177 1.66 -2.66 3.30
N MET A 178 2.62 -2.98 4.17
CA MET A 178 2.30 -3.38 5.54
C MET A 178 2.28 -2.24 6.57
N SER A 179 2.21 -0.98 6.10
CA SER A 179 2.03 0.17 7.00
C SER A 179 0.71 0.09 7.77
N VAL A 180 -0.32 -0.51 7.17
CA VAL A 180 -1.63 -0.67 7.80
C VAL A 180 -1.59 -1.68 8.95
N GLU A 181 -0.77 -2.73 8.88
CA GLU A 181 -0.54 -3.68 9.97
C GLU A 181 0.19 -3.05 11.17
N GLY A 182 0.97 -1.98 10.93
CA GLY A 182 1.53 -1.13 11.99
C GLY A 182 0.55 -0.06 12.50
N GLY A 183 -0.68 -0.05 12.00
CA GLY A 183 -1.75 0.88 12.41
C GLY A 183 -1.69 2.26 11.75
N ALA A 184 -0.77 2.49 10.82
CA ALA A 184 -0.63 3.77 10.15
C ALA A 184 -1.72 4.01 9.12
N ARG A 185 -2.07 5.28 8.89
CA ARG A 185 -3.03 5.66 7.84
C ARG A 185 -2.45 5.43 6.45
N ALA A 186 -1.16 5.70 6.28
CA ALA A 186 -0.38 5.48 5.07
C ALA A 186 1.10 5.32 5.42
N GLY A 187 1.87 4.78 4.48
CA GLY A 187 3.32 4.73 4.55
C GLY A 187 3.94 5.24 3.26
N MET A 188 4.95 6.08 3.35
CA MET A 188 5.54 6.77 2.20
C MET A 188 7.06 6.63 2.18
N ILE A 189 7.62 6.58 0.98
CA ILE A 189 9.06 6.67 0.72
C ILE A 189 9.26 7.77 -0.31
N ALA A 190 10.18 8.70 -0.04
CA ALA A 190 10.49 9.78 -0.97
C ALA A 190 10.93 9.19 -2.33
N PRO A 191 10.42 9.70 -3.46
CA PRO A 191 10.79 9.25 -4.78
C PRO A 191 12.25 9.62 -5.08
N ASP A 192 12.94 8.73 -5.77
CA ASP A 192 14.32 8.94 -6.23
C ASP A 192 14.53 8.28 -7.60
N GLU A 193 15.78 8.19 -8.04
CA GLU A 193 16.14 7.60 -9.33
C GLU A 193 15.57 6.18 -9.52
N THR A 194 15.49 5.38 -8.44
CA THR A 194 14.90 4.03 -8.49
C THR A 194 13.41 4.10 -8.84
N THR A 195 12.70 5.09 -8.30
CA THR A 195 11.29 5.36 -8.62
C THR A 195 11.13 5.83 -10.06
N TYR A 196 12.01 6.72 -10.52
CA TYR A 196 11.93 7.29 -11.87
C TYR A 196 12.18 6.24 -12.94
N GLU A 197 13.23 5.44 -12.80
CA GLU A 197 13.55 4.39 -13.76
C GLU A 197 12.50 3.29 -13.79
N TYR A 198 11.89 2.94 -12.64
CA TYR A 198 10.76 2.00 -12.62
C TYR A 198 9.56 2.51 -13.43
N LEU A 199 9.25 3.80 -13.31
CA LEU A 199 8.12 4.44 -13.98
C LEU A 199 8.39 4.79 -15.43
N LYS A 200 9.62 4.70 -15.92
CA LYS A 200 9.97 5.08 -17.29
C LYS A 200 9.32 4.11 -18.30
N ASN A 201 8.72 4.67 -19.36
CA ASN A 201 8.10 3.92 -20.46
C ASN A 201 6.95 2.96 -20.06
N ARG A 202 6.32 3.17 -18.90
CA ARG A 202 5.07 2.49 -18.54
C ARG A 202 3.91 3.09 -19.34
N ASN A 203 2.81 2.34 -19.40
CA ASN A 203 1.65 2.69 -20.23
C ASN A 203 1.05 4.06 -19.91
N TYR A 204 1.07 4.45 -18.62
CA TYR A 204 0.53 5.71 -18.12
C TYR A 204 1.62 6.67 -17.62
N SER A 205 2.88 6.42 -17.97
CA SER A 205 3.95 7.37 -17.67
C SER A 205 3.64 8.76 -18.25
N PRO A 206 4.03 9.85 -17.57
CA PRO A 206 3.83 11.20 -18.07
C PRO A 206 4.40 11.38 -19.48
N GLN A 207 3.59 11.95 -20.38
CA GLN A 207 4.05 12.27 -21.74
C GLN A 207 5.18 13.31 -21.72
N ASN A 208 5.11 14.29 -20.82
CA ASN A 208 6.19 15.25 -20.58
C ASN A 208 7.06 14.78 -19.41
N TRP A 209 7.93 13.82 -19.71
CA TRP A 209 8.77 13.14 -18.73
C TRP A 209 9.70 14.10 -17.97
N GLU A 210 10.38 15.01 -18.65
CA GLU A 210 11.30 15.98 -18.02
C GLU A 210 10.58 16.88 -17.02
N LYS A 211 9.37 17.34 -17.35
CA LYS A 211 8.55 18.12 -16.40
C LYS A 211 8.15 17.28 -15.19
N ALA A 212 7.79 16.01 -15.40
CA ALA A 212 7.45 15.11 -14.30
C ALA A 212 8.66 14.89 -13.37
N LEU A 213 9.84 14.61 -13.93
CA LEU A 213 11.09 14.47 -13.17
C LEU A 213 11.41 15.73 -12.35
N SER A 214 11.30 16.92 -12.97
CA SER A 214 11.52 18.19 -12.27
C SER A 214 10.60 18.32 -11.05
N ASN A 215 9.31 18.01 -11.21
CA ASN A 215 8.36 18.07 -10.11
C ASN A 215 8.63 16.99 -9.05
N TRP A 216 8.91 15.77 -9.48
CA TRP A 216 9.15 14.65 -8.56
C TRP A 216 10.43 14.81 -7.75
N SER A 217 11.46 15.43 -8.32
CA SER A 217 12.73 15.71 -7.61
C SER A 217 12.60 16.69 -6.45
N GLU A 218 11.48 17.42 -6.36
CA GLU A 218 11.17 18.33 -5.25
C GLU A 218 10.39 17.64 -4.11
N LEU A 219 9.97 16.38 -4.29
CA LEU A 219 9.12 15.66 -3.33
C LEU A 219 9.93 14.91 -2.28
N TYR A 220 10.84 15.58 -1.57
CA TYR A 220 11.61 15.00 -0.48
C TYR A 220 11.40 15.78 0.81
N THR A 221 11.64 15.11 1.93
CA THR A 221 11.61 15.78 3.24
C THR A 221 12.89 16.60 3.45
N GLU A 222 12.72 17.89 3.75
CA GLU A 222 13.82 18.81 4.04
C GLU A 222 14.61 18.36 5.29
N PRO A 223 15.95 18.55 5.33
CA PRO A 223 16.77 18.12 6.47
C PRO A 223 16.35 18.65 7.85
N GLU A 224 15.71 19.83 7.89
CA GLU A 224 15.21 20.50 9.08
C GLU A 224 13.75 20.17 9.43
N ALA A 225 13.08 19.34 8.62
CA ALA A 225 11.71 18.97 8.86
C ALA A 225 11.57 18.23 10.21
N MET A 226 10.50 18.55 10.93
CA MET A 226 10.18 17.91 12.21
C MET A 226 9.06 16.90 12.02
N TYR A 227 9.26 15.72 12.59
CA TYR A 227 8.21 14.70 12.71
C TYR A 227 7.52 14.80 14.07
N ASP A 228 6.22 14.54 14.13
CA ASP A 228 5.50 14.43 15.40
C ASP A 228 6.02 13.25 16.25
N SER A 229 6.62 12.23 15.61
CA SER A 229 7.24 11.07 16.28
C SER A 229 8.34 10.46 15.41
N THR A 230 9.35 9.87 16.03
CA THR A 230 10.45 9.19 15.31
C THR A 230 10.78 7.85 15.96
N VAL A 231 11.10 6.87 15.12
CA VAL A 231 11.57 5.54 15.51
C VAL A 231 12.84 5.24 14.73
N SER A 232 13.91 4.87 15.43
CA SER A 232 15.17 4.48 14.79
C SER A 232 15.41 2.98 14.97
N ILE A 233 15.80 2.32 13.88
CA ILE A 233 16.07 0.89 13.83
C ILE A 233 17.45 0.67 13.22
N VAL A 234 18.25 -0.17 13.86
CA VAL A 234 19.57 -0.59 13.35
C VAL A 234 19.35 -1.81 12.45
N ALA A 235 19.69 -1.68 11.17
CA ALA A 235 19.42 -2.69 10.14
C ALA A 235 20.09 -4.04 10.44
N GLU A 236 21.25 -4.01 11.08
CA GLU A 236 22.02 -5.19 11.46
C GLU A 236 21.31 -6.04 12.54
N ASN A 237 20.38 -5.44 13.29
CA ASN A 237 19.57 -6.14 14.30
C ASN A 237 18.33 -6.82 13.71
N ILE A 238 18.00 -6.56 12.44
CA ILE A 238 16.90 -7.22 11.75
C ILE A 238 17.33 -8.65 11.46
N LYS A 239 16.52 -9.60 11.92
CA LYS A 239 16.70 -11.04 11.71
C LYS A 239 15.69 -11.53 10.69
N PRO A 240 15.88 -12.72 10.09
CA PRO A 240 14.81 -13.36 9.34
C PRO A 240 13.64 -13.65 10.29
N TYR A 241 12.47 -13.16 9.96
CA TYR A 241 11.30 -13.12 10.83
C TYR A 241 10.13 -13.93 10.26
N ILE A 242 9.31 -14.45 11.17
CA ILE A 242 7.99 -15.01 10.87
C ILE A 242 6.96 -14.40 11.81
N SER A 243 5.77 -14.11 11.28
CA SER A 243 4.58 -13.86 12.09
C SER A 243 3.91 -15.20 12.40
N TRP A 244 3.56 -15.47 13.66
CA TRP A 244 3.10 -16.80 14.09
C TRP A 244 1.71 -16.85 14.72
N GLY A 245 1.18 -15.71 15.20
CA GLY A 245 -0.08 -15.67 15.94
C GLY A 245 -1.25 -15.04 15.18
N THR A 246 -2.23 -14.55 15.94
CA THR A 246 -3.50 -13.97 15.47
C THR A 246 -3.39 -12.50 15.09
N ASN A 247 -2.31 -11.81 15.45
CA ASN A 247 -2.05 -10.45 14.99
C ASN A 247 -0.65 -10.27 14.33
N PRO A 248 -0.50 -9.32 13.39
CA PRO A 248 0.75 -9.15 12.61
C PRO A 248 1.99 -8.74 13.43
N SER A 249 1.83 -8.27 14.67
CA SER A 249 2.96 -7.89 15.53
C SER A 249 3.55 -9.05 16.34
N GLN A 250 2.87 -10.21 16.36
CA GLN A 250 3.39 -11.45 16.94
C GLN A 250 4.46 -12.04 16.00
N VAL A 251 5.66 -11.46 16.10
CA VAL A 251 6.80 -11.72 15.22
C VAL A 251 7.98 -12.25 16.02
N ILE A 252 8.52 -13.39 15.58
CA ILE A 252 9.73 -13.99 16.15
C ILE A 252 10.76 -14.23 15.06
N ALA A 253 12.04 -14.24 15.45
CA ALA A 253 13.07 -14.71 14.53
C ALA A 253 12.87 -16.19 14.22
N ILE A 254 13.28 -16.63 13.04
CA ILE A 254 13.13 -18.04 12.61
C ILE A 254 13.79 -19.07 13.55
N ASN A 255 14.71 -18.64 14.41
CA ASN A 255 15.43 -19.46 15.37
C ASN A 255 15.00 -19.24 16.84
N GLU A 256 13.96 -18.44 17.07
CA GLU A 256 13.36 -18.21 18.38
C GLU A 256 12.24 -19.23 18.63
N GLU A 257 11.97 -19.54 19.90
CA GLU A 257 10.86 -20.42 20.28
C GLU A 257 9.53 -19.67 20.14
N ILE A 258 8.48 -20.39 19.70
CA ILE A 258 7.13 -19.83 19.62
C ILE A 258 6.59 -19.67 21.05
N PRO A 259 6.19 -18.46 21.48
CA PRO A 259 5.60 -18.23 22.79
C PRO A 259 4.35 -19.08 23.05
N SER A 260 4.15 -19.47 24.31
CA SER A 260 2.91 -20.07 24.79
C SER A 260 1.85 -18.99 25.01
N PRO A 261 0.56 -19.28 24.79
CA PRO A 261 -0.53 -18.43 25.27
C PRO A 261 -0.40 -18.03 26.75
N GLU A 262 0.19 -18.90 27.58
CA GLU A 262 0.40 -18.64 29.01
C GLU A 262 1.45 -17.54 29.28
N ASP A 263 2.27 -17.18 28.29
CA ASP A 263 3.30 -16.14 28.40
C ASP A 263 2.70 -14.73 28.32
N TYR A 264 1.44 -14.59 27.89
CA TYR A 264 0.74 -13.32 27.73
C TYR A 264 -0.12 -12.97 28.94
N LEU A 265 -0.16 -11.68 29.31
CA LEU A 265 -0.99 -11.20 30.42
C LEU A 265 -2.39 -10.80 29.96
N ASP A 266 -2.53 -10.28 28.74
CA ASP A 266 -3.81 -9.90 28.14
C ASP A 266 -4.50 -11.15 27.59
N GLU A 267 -5.75 -11.39 28.02
CA GLU A 267 -6.55 -12.53 27.55
C GLU A 267 -6.75 -12.53 26.03
N SER A 268 -6.83 -11.36 25.40
CA SER A 268 -6.98 -11.26 23.94
C SER A 268 -5.73 -11.70 23.17
N GLU A 269 -4.56 -11.74 23.82
CA GLU A 269 -3.30 -12.21 23.24
C GLU A 269 -3.05 -13.71 23.50
N LYS A 270 -3.94 -14.38 24.25
CA LYS A 270 -3.87 -15.82 24.57
C LYS A 270 -4.64 -16.71 23.59
N GLU A 271 -5.39 -16.15 22.66
CA GLU A 271 -6.10 -16.90 21.60
C GLU A 271 -5.18 -17.26 20.42
#